data_AF-A8ZKP5-F1
#
_entry.id   AF-A8ZKP5-F1
#
_cell.length_a   1.000
_cell.length_b   1.000
_cell.length_c   1.000
_cell.angle_alpha   90.00
_cell.angle_beta   90.00
_cell.angle_gamma   90.00
#
_symmetry.space_group_name_H-M   'P 1'
#
loop_
_entity.id
_entity.type
_entity.pdbx_description
1 polymer ?
#
loop_
_entity_poly.entity_id
_entity_poly.type
_entity_poly.pdbx_seq_one_letter_code
_entity_poly.pdbx_strand_id
1 'polypeptide(L)'
;MNNNSIPMITNATITNADPQQIWKKCHWLFFINIQGLILSLRRFERSLAANNLSQARVELETATDLMLASGSAMELAGCLSHQEYEHQVRPTMAPPHVTTPDFSGLMSWEHAALIEIWKKLRPTFANLPDSFSAQHQQFVSAYFSLSNAHRAVCQKFGGDQMGSLRCDHITAVQVLDKFTKNRWKLIDPKRKTAPGCPFR
;
A
#
# COMPACT_ATOMS: atom_id res chain seq x y z
N MET A 1 -4.15 42.23 43.41
CA MET A 1 -4.56 40.83 43.64
C MET A 1 -5.26 40.33 42.39
N ASN A 2 -4.92 39.11 41.98
CA ASN A 2 -5.24 38.44 40.72
C ASN A 2 -6.72 38.40 40.35
N ASN A 3 -6.99 38.46 39.03
CA ASN A 3 -7.91 37.51 38.39
C ASN A 3 -7.62 37.42 36.88
N ASN A 4 -6.50 36.78 36.53
CA ASN A 4 -6.29 36.24 35.19
C ASN A 4 -7.16 34.98 35.05
N SER A 5 -8.35 35.12 34.48
CA SER A 5 -9.13 33.97 34.01
C SER A 5 -8.50 33.50 32.70
N ILE A 6 -7.73 32.41 32.79
CA ILE A 6 -7.21 31.69 31.63
C ILE A 6 -8.42 31.17 30.86
N PRO A 7 -8.60 31.49 29.56
CA PRO A 7 -9.65 30.86 28.78
C PRO A 7 -9.32 29.37 28.68
N MET A 8 -10.21 28.52 29.20
CA MET A 8 -10.19 27.09 28.90
C MET A 8 -10.21 26.96 27.37
N ILE A 9 -9.11 26.47 26.82
CA ILE A 9 -9.09 25.92 25.47
C ILE A 9 -10.03 24.71 25.55
N THR A 10 -11.28 24.90 25.14
CA THR A 10 -12.21 23.80 24.91
C THR A 10 -11.56 22.86 23.91
N ASN A 11 -11.58 21.56 24.19
CA ASN A 11 -11.05 20.47 23.35
C ASN A 11 -11.78 20.32 21.99
N ALA A 12 -12.27 21.41 21.40
CA ALA A 12 -13.19 21.44 20.27
C ALA A 12 -12.50 21.66 18.90
N THR A 13 -11.19 21.40 18.79
CA THR A 13 -10.43 21.65 17.56
C THR A 13 -9.42 20.55 17.20
N ILE A 14 -9.74 19.30 17.51
CA ILE A 14 -9.40 18.25 16.52
C ILE A 14 -10.55 18.29 15.53
N THR A 15 -10.31 19.04 14.45
CA THR A 15 -11.24 19.27 13.35
C THR A 15 -11.93 17.97 12.94
N ASN A 16 -13.26 18.00 12.80
CA ASN A 16 -14.03 17.04 12.01
C ASN A 16 -13.46 17.05 10.58
N ALA A 17 -12.37 16.34 10.35
CA ALA A 17 -11.75 16.24 9.05
C ALA A 17 -12.71 15.46 8.14
N ASP A 18 -13.06 16.05 7.01
CA ASP A 18 -13.98 15.47 6.03
C ASP A 18 -13.52 14.05 5.63
N PRO A 19 -14.33 12.99 5.88
CA PRO A 19 -14.01 11.62 5.52
C PRO A 19 -13.59 11.45 4.05
N GLN A 20 -14.20 12.20 3.13
CA GLN A 20 -13.82 12.15 1.73
C GLN A 20 -12.42 12.71 1.49
N GLN A 21 -12.05 13.78 2.19
CA GLN A 21 -10.72 14.37 2.09
C GLN A 21 -9.66 13.46 2.70
N ILE A 22 -9.93 12.83 3.84
CA ILE A 22 -9.05 11.82 4.43
C ILE A 22 -8.81 10.70 3.41
N TRP A 23 -9.90 10.12 2.88
CA TRP A 23 -9.82 9.05 1.90
C TRP A 23 -8.98 9.44 0.69
N LYS A 24 -9.28 10.59 0.05
CA LYS A 24 -8.59 11.07 -1.15
C LYS A 24 -7.10 11.34 -0.88
N LYS A 25 -6.78 12.08 0.18
CA LYS A 25 -5.40 12.47 0.50
C LYS A 25 -4.54 11.27 0.86
N CYS A 26 -5.08 10.29 1.58
CA CYS A 26 -4.35 9.07 1.91
C CYS A 26 -4.11 8.20 0.67
N HIS A 27 -5.06 8.14 -0.28
CA HIS A 27 -4.83 7.49 -1.57
C HIS A 27 -3.78 8.23 -2.43
N TRP A 28 -3.76 9.57 -2.42
CA TRP A 28 -2.68 10.31 -3.07
C TRP A 28 -1.31 10.01 -2.47
N LEU A 29 -1.21 9.98 -1.14
CA LEU A 29 0.03 9.59 -0.46
C LEU A 29 0.47 8.18 -0.86
N PHE A 30 -0.47 7.22 -0.92
CA PHE A 30 -0.20 5.89 -1.44
C PHE A 30 0.39 5.93 -2.85
N PHE A 31 -0.23 6.65 -3.79
CA PHE A 31 0.28 6.71 -5.17
C PHE A 31 1.66 7.36 -5.28
N ILE A 32 1.92 8.43 -4.52
CA ILE A 32 3.25 9.07 -4.46
C ILE A 32 4.30 8.06 -3.96
N ASN A 33 3.99 7.30 -2.91
CA ASN A 33 4.89 6.27 -2.39
C ASN A 33 5.14 5.16 -3.42
N ILE A 34 4.12 4.73 -4.18
CA ILE A 34 4.29 3.75 -5.27
C ILE A 34 5.18 4.30 -6.39
N GLN A 35 5.03 5.58 -6.78
CA GLN A 35 5.90 6.20 -7.78
C GLN A 35 7.36 6.22 -7.31
N GLY A 36 7.60 6.61 -6.05
CA GLY A 36 8.92 6.52 -5.42
C GLY A 36 9.48 5.09 -5.45
N LEU A 37 8.66 4.11 -5.06
CA LEU A 37 9.04 2.70 -5.04
C LEU A 37 9.49 2.22 -6.43
N ILE A 38 8.75 2.58 -7.49
CA ILE A 38 9.12 2.25 -8.87
C ILE A 38 10.47 2.86 -9.23
N LEU A 39 10.72 4.13 -8.86
CA LEU A 39 11.99 4.80 -9.12
C LEU A 39 13.15 4.12 -8.39
N SER A 40 12.98 3.78 -7.10
CA SER A 40 13.99 3.07 -6.32
C SER A 40 14.29 1.69 -6.91
N LEU A 41 13.28 0.93 -7.33
CA LEU A 41 13.50 -0.38 -7.96
C LEU A 41 14.25 -0.28 -9.30
N ARG A 42 14.00 0.77 -10.10
CA ARG A 42 14.75 1.02 -11.33
C ARG A 42 16.21 1.41 -11.05
N ARG A 43 16.44 2.19 -9.99
CA ARG A 43 17.80 2.58 -9.57
C ARG A 43 18.56 1.40 -8.98
N PHE A 44 17.88 0.56 -8.19
CA PHE A 44 18.39 -0.70 -7.70
C PHE A 44 18.90 -1.59 -8.83
N GLU A 45 18.07 -1.82 -9.86
CA GLU A 45 18.46 -2.59 -11.05
C GLU A 45 19.73 -2.03 -11.71
N ARG A 46 19.77 -0.71 -11.91
CA ARG A 46 20.90 -0.02 -12.54
C ARG A 46 22.17 -0.13 -11.71
N SER A 47 22.07 0.04 -10.40
CA SER A 47 23.21 -0.05 -9.48
C SER A 47 23.77 -1.47 -9.43
N LEU A 48 22.92 -2.50 -9.45
CA LEU A 48 23.38 -3.89 -9.58
C LEU A 48 24.10 -4.13 -10.90
N ALA A 49 23.55 -3.66 -12.02
CA ALA A 49 24.18 -3.79 -13.34
C ALA A 49 25.55 -3.09 -13.42
N ALA A 50 25.74 -2.00 -12.65
CA ALA A 50 27.01 -1.28 -12.53
C ALA A 50 27.96 -1.85 -11.46
N ASN A 51 27.62 -2.97 -10.83
CA ASN A 51 28.32 -3.56 -9.68
C ASN A 51 28.49 -2.58 -8.49
N ASN A 52 27.63 -1.56 -8.40
CA ASN A 52 27.60 -0.62 -7.28
C ASN A 52 26.69 -1.16 -6.18
N LEU A 53 27.22 -2.14 -5.44
CA LEU A 53 26.45 -2.89 -4.44
C LEU A 53 26.00 -2.02 -3.25
N SER A 54 26.78 -0.99 -2.88
CA SER A 54 26.38 -0.06 -1.82
C SER A 54 25.16 0.76 -2.21
N GLN A 55 25.13 1.34 -3.42
CA GLN A 55 23.95 2.07 -3.89
C GLN A 55 22.77 1.13 -4.10
N ALA A 56 22.98 -0.08 -4.64
CA ALA A 56 21.90 -1.05 -4.78
C ALA A 56 21.25 -1.38 -3.44
N ARG A 57 22.03 -1.53 -2.36
CA ARG A 57 21.50 -1.74 -1.02
C ARG A 57 20.61 -0.58 -0.57
N VAL A 58 21.09 0.66 -0.70
CA VAL A 58 20.32 1.87 -0.34
C VAL A 58 19.00 1.93 -1.10
N GLU A 59 19.00 1.62 -2.40
CA GLU A 59 17.77 1.66 -3.21
C GLU A 59 16.77 0.56 -2.82
N LEU A 60 17.22 -0.63 -2.43
CA LEU A 60 16.33 -1.69 -1.96
C LEU A 60 15.76 -1.39 -0.55
N GLU A 61 16.55 -0.79 0.32
CA GLU A 61 16.10 -0.29 1.63
C GLU A 61 15.09 0.84 1.45
N THR A 62 15.36 1.81 0.57
CA THR A 62 14.41 2.88 0.23
C THR A 62 13.10 2.33 -0.34
N ALA A 63 13.18 1.32 -1.22
CA ALA A 63 12.00 0.63 -1.75
C ALA A 63 11.20 -0.07 -0.63
N THR A 64 11.88 -0.60 0.39
CA THR A 64 11.24 -1.21 1.56
C THR A 64 10.46 -0.17 2.36
N ASP A 65 11.08 0.96 2.67
CA ASP A 65 10.46 2.05 3.43
C ASP A 65 9.24 2.62 2.71
N LEU A 66 9.33 2.82 1.39
CA LEU A 66 8.21 3.31 0.58
C LEU A 66 7.04 2.33 0.54
N MET A 67 7.32 1.03 0.61
CA MET A 67 6.28 0.01 0.69
C MET A 67 5.61 -0.04 2.07
N LEU A 68 6.37 0.15 3.15
CA LEU A 68 5.81 0.33 4.50
C LEU A 68 4.96 1.59 4.58
N ALA A 69 5.45 2.73 4.08
CA ALA A 69 4.72 3.98 4.02
C ALA A 69 3.43 3.87 3.19
N SER A 70 3.46 3.07 2.12
CA SER A 70 2.25 2.74 1.34
C SER A 70 1.23 1.95 2.18
N GLY A 71 1.68 1.02 3.03
CA GLY A 71 0.83 0.31 3.98
C GLY A 71 0.20 1.26 5.00
N SER A 72 0.98 2.15 5.61
CA SER A 72 0.46 3.15 6.55
C SER A 72 -0.52 4.12 5.89
N ALA A 73 -0.29 4.51 4.63
CA ALA A 73 -1.26 5.32 3.87
C ALA A 73 -2.61 4.60 3.70
N MET A 74 -2.61 3.29 3.50
CA MET A 74 -3.84 2.48 3.44
C MET A 74 -4.54 2.44 4.81
N GLU A 75 -3.80 2.20 5.89
CA GLU A 75 -4.36 2.19 7.25
C GLU A 75 -5.00 3.54 7.61
N LEU A 76 -4.34 4.65 7.25
CA LEU A 76 -4.88 6.00 7.42
C LEU A 76 -6.13 6.23 6.56
N ALA A 77 -6.17 5.75 5.31
CA ALA A 77 -7.38 5.81 4.50
C ALA A 77 -8.54 5.02 5.15
N GLY A 78 -8.22 3.95 5.86
CA GLY A 78 -9.17 3.12 6.59
C GLY A 78 -9.49 3.56 8.02
N CYS A 79 -9.02 4.73 8.48
CA CYS A 79 -9.27 5.19 9.84
C CYS A 79 -10.75 5.57 10.09
N LEU A 80 -11.54 5.72 9.03
CA LEU A 80 -12.96 6.06 9.04
C LEU A 80 -13.82 4.95 9.69
N SER A 81 -14.94 5.32 10.30
CA SER A 81 -15.98 4.36 10.68
C SER A 81 -16.65 3.75 9.44
N HIS A 82 -17.29 2.59 9.62
CA HIS A 82 -18.09 1.97 8.55
C HIS A 82 -19.21 2.90 8.06
N GLN A 83 -19.86 3.62 8.99
CA GLN A 83 -20.94 4.55 8.66
C GLN A 83 -20.43 5.75 7.83
N GLU A 84 -19.29 6.33 8.19
CA GLU A 84 -18.68 7.42 7.40
C GLU A 84 -18.29 6.93 5.99
N TYR A 85 -17.73 5.74 5.89
CA TYR A 85 -17.39 5.15 4.59
C TYR A 85 -18.64 4.98 3.71
N GLU A 86 -19.67 4.30 4.20
CA GLU A 86 -20.88 3.99 3.43
C GLU A 86 -21.69 5.23 3.03
N HIS A 87 -21.79 6.24 3.91
CA HIS A 87 -22.62 7.41 3.64
C HIS A 87 -21.89 8.58 3.00
N GLN A 88 -20.57 8.68 3.17
CA GLN A 88 -19.81 9.85 2.73
C GLN A 88 -18.77 9.52 1.66
N VAL A 89 -18.14 8.34 1.70
CA VAL A 89 -17.04 7.99 0.78
C VAL A 89 -17.54 7.13 -0.39
N ARG A 90 -18.15 5.98 -0.11
CA ARG A 90 -18.61 5.02 -1.12
C ARG A 90 -19.51 5.63 -2.20
N PRO A 91 -20.47 6.53 -1.89
CA PRO A 91 -21.33 7.13 -2.91
C PRO A 91 -20.54 7.95 -3.94
N THR A 92 -19.40 8.52 -3.55
CA THR A 92 -18.52 9.28 -4.46
C THR A 92 -17.75 8.41 -5.44
N MET A 93 -17.69 7.09 -5.21
CA MET A 93 -17.03 6.10 -6.06
C MET A 93 -18.04 5.29 -6.89
N ALA A 94 -19.31 5.69 -6.90
CA ALA A 94 -20.41 5.05 -7.62
C ALA A 94 -21.07 6.05 -8.60
N PRO A 95 -21.94 5.58 -9.52
CA PRO A 95 -22.73 6.48 -10.35
C PRO A 95 -23.58 7.46 -9.52
N PRO A 96 -23.72 8.74 -9.92
CA PRO A 96 -23.27 9.32 -11.19
C PRO A 96 -21.82 9.84 -11.18
N HIS A 97 -21.12 9.82 -10.04
CA HIS A 97 -19.79 10.40 -9.89
C HIS A 97 -18.71 9.60 -10.62
N VAL A 98 -18.88 8.27 -10.70
CA VAL A 98 -18.02 7.36 -11.45
C VAL A 98 -18.89 6.58 -12.42
N THR A 99 -18.57 6.68 -13.71
CA THR A 99 -19.32 6.02 -14.80
C THR A 99 -18.62 4.80 -15.38
N THR A 100 -17.37 4.55 -14.98
CA THR A 100 -16.60 3.39 -15.43
C THR A 100 -16.93 2.16 -14.57
N PRO A 101 -17.28 1.02 -15.19
CA PRO A 101 -17.65 -0.19 -14.45
C PRO A 101 -16.47 -0.82 -13.69
N ASP A 102 -15.23 -0.52 -14.09
CA ASP A 102 -14.02 -1.13 -13.53
C ASP A 102 -13.22 -0.19 -12.60
N PHE A 103 -13.86 0.80 -11.97
CA PHE A 103 -13.17 1.71 -11.05
C PHE A 103 -12.48 0.94 -9.91
N SER A 104 -11.16 0.92 -9.97
CA SER A 104 -10.32 0.15 -9.06
C SER A 104 -8.89 0.69 -9.09
N GLY A 105 -8.19 0.61 -7.96
CA GLY A 105 -6.76 0.86 -7.90
C GLY A 105 -5.93 -0.04 -8.82
N LEU A 106 -6.48 -1.17 -9.31
CA LEU A 106 -5.83 -2.01 -10.31
C LEU A 106 -5.66 -1.34 -11.66
N MET A 107 -6.53 -0.38 -12.00
CA MET A 107 -6.51 0.36 -13.25
C MET A 107 -5.53 1.53 -13.23
N SER A 108 -4.87 1.81 -12.10
CA SER A 108 -3.87 2.88 -12.07
C SER A 108 -2.64 2.51 -12.90
N TRP A 109 -2.10 3.52 -13.57
CA TRP A 109 -0.89 3.36 -14.39
C TRP A 109 0.32 2.96 -13.53
N GLU A 110 0.40 3.51 -12.31
CA GLU A 110 1.43 3.18 -11.32
C GLU A 110 1.39 1.70 -10.93
N HIS A 111 0.19 1.14 -10.72
CA HIS A 111 0.07 -0.28 -10.40
C HIS A 111 0.58 -1.15 -11.56
N ALA A 112 0.18 -0.86 -12.80
CA ALA A 112 0.68 -1.58 -13.97
C ALA A 112 2.21 -1.48 -14.08
N ALA A 113 2.77 -0.27 -13.93
CA ALA A 113 4.21 -0.04 -13.96
C ALA A 113 4.97 -0.79 -12.86
N LEU A 114 4.42 -0.86 -11.64
CA LEU A 114 4.99 -1.61 -10.52
C LEU A 114 5.04 -3.12 -10.81
N ILE A 115 3.96 -3.67 -11.38
CA ILE A 115 3.92 -5.09 -11.73
C ILE A 115 4.92 -5.42 -12.83
N GLU A 116 5.07 -4.55 -13.83
CA GLU A 116 6.06 -4.76 -14.89
C GLU A 116 7.50 -4.70 -14.37
N ILE A 117 7.84 -3.76 -13.48
CA ILE A 117 9.18 -3.75 -12.88
C ILE A 117 9.44 -4.99 -12.01
N TRP A 118 8.45 -5.50 -11.27
CA TRP A 118 8.60 -6.75 -10.51
C TRP A 118 8.78 -7.97 -11.40
N LYS A 119 8.04 -8.07 -12.50
CA LYS A 119 8.25 -9.14 -13.50
C LYS A 119 9.68 -9.09 -14.06
N LYS A 120 10.16 -7.88 -14.39
CA LYS A 120 11.51 -7.66 -14.91
C LYS A 120 12.59 -8.01 -13.88
N LEU A 121 12.40 -7.65 -12.62
CA LEU A 121 13.34 -7.90 -11.53
C LEU A 121 13.28 -9.31 -10.95
N ARG A 122 12.28 -10.12 -11.32
CA ARG A 122 12.15 -11.51 -10.86
C ARG A 122 13.44 -12.33 -10.99
N PRO A 123 14.14 -12.40 -12.15
CA PRO A 123 15.42 -13.10 -12.24
C PRO A 123 16.50 -12.50 -11.33
N THR A 124 16.51 -11.19 -11.13
CA THR A 124 17.42 -10.50 -10.22
C THR A 124 17.18 -10.97 -8.78
N PHE A 125 15.93 -10.95 -8.29
CA PHE A 125 15.59 -11.45 -6.95
C PHE A 125 15.91 -12.93 -6.77
N ALA A 126 15.80 -13.75 -7.82
CA ALA A 126 16.18 -15.16 -7.75
C ALA A 126 17.69 -15.33 -7.53
N ASN A 127 18.52 -14.42 -8.04
CA ASN A 127 19.96 -14.54 -8.10
C ASN A 127 20.70 -13.44 -7.32
N LEU A 128 20.03 -12.82 -6.33
CA LEU A 128 20.67 -11.84 -5.48
C LEU A 128 21.86 -12.47 -4.73
N PRO A 129 22.98 -11.75 -4.59
CA PRO A 129 24.08 -12.17 -3.74
C PRO A 129 23.59 -12.37 -2.29
N ASP A 130 24.20 -13.30 -1.55
CA ASP A 130 23.80 -13.57 -0.17
C ASP A 130 23.96 -12.34 0.76
N SER A 131 24.82 -11.39 0.39
CA SER A 131 24.99 -10.10 1.07
C SER A 131 23.78 -9.16 0.98
N PHE A 132 22.75 -9.51 0.21
CA PHE A 132 21.45 -8.83 0.13
C PHE A 132 20.32 -9.58 0.84
N SER A 133 20.58 -10.75 1.45
CA SER A 133 19.53 -11.60 2.00
C SER A 133 18.66 -10.87 3.04
N ALA A 134 19.26 -10.06 3.91
CA ALA A 134 18.53 -9.33 4.94
C ALA A 134 17.60 -8.26 4.32
N GLN A 135 18.13 -7.44 3.40
CA GLN A 135 17.35 -6.39 2.72
C GLN A 135 16.23 -6.99 1.87
N HIS A 136 16.49 -8.11 1.20
CA HIS A 136 15.48 -8.79 0.40
C HIS A 136 14.35 -9.34 1.28
N GLN A 137 14.67 -9.95 2.42
CA GLN A 137 13.68 -10.39 3.40
C GLN A 137 12.83 -9.22 3.92
N GLN A 138 13.46 -8.09 4.28
CA GLN A 138 12.75 -6.89 4.72
C GLN A 138 11.80 -6.35 3.64
N PHE A 139 12.26 -6.29 2.38
CA PHE A 139 11.43 -5.90 1.25
C PHE A 139 10.20 -6.80 1.07
N VAL A 140 10.38 -8.13 1.18
CA VAL A 140 9.27 -9.09 1.09
C VAL A 140 8.32 -8.96 2.28
N SER A 141 8.83 -8.76 3.50
CA SER A 141 8.00 -8.51 4.67
C SER A 141 7.19 -7.21 4.55
N ALA A 142 7.79 -6.13 4.05
CA ALA A 142 7.10 -4.87 3.80
C ALA A 142 5.97 -5.03 2.77
N TYR A 143 6.17 -5.87 1.75
CA TYR A 143 5.10 -6.21 0.80
C TYR A 143 3.90 -6.89 1.48
N PHE A 144 4.15 -7.80 2.42
CA PHE A 144 3.08 -8.42 3.20
C PHE A 144 2.40 -7.42 4.13
N SER A 145 3.14 -6.52 4.78
CA SER A 145 2.55 -5.43 5.58
C SER A 145 1.57 -4.59 4.76
N LEU A 146 1.99 -4.11 3.59
CA LEU A 146 1.11 -3.37 2.67
C LEU A 146 -0.12 -4.20 2.25
N SER A 147 0.10 -5.46 1.85
CA SER A 147 -0.99 -6.32 1.39
C SER A 147 -2.01 -6.60 2.50
N ASN A 148 -1.55 -6.79 3.74
CA ASN A 148 -2.39 -7.01 4.91
C ASN A 148 -3.15 -5.75 5.30
N ALA A 149 -2.49 -4.58 5.28
CA ALA A 149 -3.14 -3.29 5.52
C ALA A 149 -4.30 -3.06 4.54
N HIS A 150 -4.05 -3.22 3.24
CA HIS A 150 -5.10 -3.06 2.23
C HIS A 150 -6.24 -4.07 2.42
N ARG A 151 -5.92 -5.34 2.71
CA ARG A 151 -6.91 -6.38 3.00
C ARG A 151 -7.77 -6.02 4.21
N ALA A 152 -7.16 -5.55 5.30
CA ALA A 152 -7.86 -5.18 6.53
C ALA A 152 -8.84 -4.02 6.32
N VAL A 153 -8.45 -3.01 5.53
CA VAL A 153 -9.33 -1.88 5.16
C VAL A 153 -10.53 -2.37 4.34
N CYS A 154 -10.30 -3.21 3.32
CA CYS A 154 -11.40 -3.78 2.55
C CYS A 154 -12.34 -4.62 3.43
N GLN A 155 -11.80 -5.44 4.33
CA GLN A 155 -12.59 -6.25 5.25
C GLN A 155 -13.43 -5.36 6.19
N LYS A 156 -12.84 -4.30 6.75
CA LYS A 156 -13.53 -3.35 7.63
C LYS A 156 -14.76 -2.72 6.97
N PHE A 157 -14.73 -2.50 5.67
CA PHE A 157 -15.82 -1.91 4.89
C PHE A 157 -16.68 -2.95 4.15
N GLY A 158 -16.76 -4.18 4.69
CA GLY A 158 -17.66 -5.22 4.19
C GLY A 158 -17.18 -5.95 2.93
N GLY A 159 -15.91 -5.79 2.55
CA GLY A 159 -15.31 -6.45 1.38
C GLY A 159 -15.10 -7.96 1.53
N ASP A 160 -15.45 -8.55 2.68
CA ASP A 160 -15.57 -9.99 2.92
C ASP A 160 -17.00 -10.53 2.75
N GLN A 161 -18.00 -9.64 2.69
CA GLN A 161 -19.42 -9.97 2.56
C GLN A 161 -20.01 -9.53 1.21
N MET A 162 -19.52 -8.42 0.65
CA MET A 162 -19.95 -7.90 -0.64
C MET A 162 -19.00 -8.32 -1.77
N GLY A 163 -19.55 -8.45 -2.96
CA GLY A 163 -18.77 -8.59 -4.19
C GLY A 163 -17.79 -7.44 -4.36
N SER A 164 -16.63 -7.72 -4.96
CA SER A 164 -15.68 -6.68 -5.33
C SER A 164 -16.33 -5.69 -6.29
N LEU A 165 -15.92 -4.42 -6.26
CA LEU A 165 -16.32 -3.40 -7.25
C LEU A 165 -16.17 -3.86 -8.73
N ARG A 166 -15.36 -4.89 -8.98
CA ARG A 166 -15.12 -5.46 -10.31
C ARG A 166 -15.86 -6.78 -10.58
N CYS A 167 -16.25 -7.52 -9.54
CA CYS A 167 -16.84 -8.85 -9.68
C CYS A 167 -17.77 -9.14 -8.51
N ASP A 168 -19.06 -9.24 -8.80
CA ASP A 168 -20.09 -9.46 -7.76
C ASP A 168 -20.04 -10.87 -7.15
N HIS A 169 -19.38 -11.83 -7.82
CA HIS A 169 -19.32 -13.23 -7.42
C HIS A 169 -18.10 -13.61 -6.55
N ILE A 170 -17.13 -12.69 -6.37
CA ILE A 170 -15.91 -12.94 -5.57
C ILE A 170 -15.71 -11.74 -4.65
N THR A 171 -15.47 -12.01 -3.37
CA THR A 171 -15.30 -10.94 -2.37
C THR A 171 -14.00 -10.18 -2.63
N ALA A 172 -13.96 -8.89 -2.25
CA ALA A 172 -12.76 -8.07 -2.39
C ALA A 172 -11.55 -8.71 -1.69
N VAL A 173 -11.76 -9.30 -0.51
CA VAL A 173 -10.72 -10.00 0.26
C VAL A 173 -10.15 -11.20 -0.49
N GLN A 174 -10.99 -12.04 -1.11
CA GLN A 174 -10.53 -13.20 -1.90
C GLN A 174 -9.70 -12.78 -3.12
N VAL A 175 -10.12 -11.70 -3.79
CA VAL A 175 -9.37 -11.12 -4.91
C VAL A 175 -7.99 -10.64 -4.45
N LEU A 176 -7.93 -9.93 -3.31
CA LEU A 176 -6.67 -9.47 -2.72
C LEU A 176 -5.76 -10.62 -2.31
N ASP A 177 -6.28 -11.68 -1.68
CA ASP A 177 -5.49 -12.86 -1.30
C ASP A 177 -4.85 -13.53 -2.53
N LYS A 178 -5.59 -13.60 -3.65
CA LYS A 178 -5.06 -14.11 -4.93
C LYS A 178 -3.94 -13.21 -5.46
N PHE A 179 -4.12 -11.89 -5.42
CA PHE A 179 -3.08 -10.95 -5.84
C PHE A 179 -1.84 -11.05 -4.95
N THR A 180 -2.02 -11.16 -3.64
CA THR A 180 -0.94 -11.32 -2.66
C THR A 180 -0.05 -12.50 -3.01
N LYS A 181 -0.67 -13.67 -3.21
CA LYS A 181 0.05 -14.90 -3.58
C LYS A 181 0.75 -14.79 -4.94
N ASN A 182 0.13 -14.16 -5.93
CA ASN A 182 0.70 -14.06 -7.28
C ASN A 182 1.88 -13.07 -7.33
N ARG A 183 1.76 -11.93 -6.65
CA ARG A 183 2.80 -10.91 -6.58
C ARG A 183 3.99 -11.37 -5.74
N TRP A 184 3.75 -12.11 -4.66
CA TRP A 184 4.83 -12.73 -3.88
C TRP A 184 5.78 -13.57 -4.73
N LYS A 185 5.25 -14.34 -5.70
CA LYS A 185 6.08 -15.15 -6.63
C LYS A 185 6.98 -14.32 -7.54
N LEU A 186 6.70 -13.03 -7.71
CA LEU A 186 7.53 -12.11 -8.51
C LEU A 186 8.70 -11.58 -7.69
N ILE A 187 8.45 -11.24 -6.42
CA ILE A 187 9.44 -10.60 -5.56
C ILE A 187 10.26 -11.60 -4.74
N ASP A 188 9.76 -12.81 -4.48
CA ASP A 188 10.49 -13.90 -3.83
C ASP A 188 10.32 -15.22 -4.61
N PRO A 189 10.95 -15.34 -5.80
CA PRO A 189 10.76 -16.48 -6.69
C PRO A 189 11.25 -17.80 -6.10
N LYS A 190 12.19 -17.76 -5.14
CA LYS A 190 12.72 -18.94 -4.44
C LYS A 190 11.95 -19.25 -3.14
N ARG A 191 11.00 -18.40 -2.74
CA ARG A 191 10.20 -18.50 -1.49
C ARG A 191 11.08 -18.70 -0.25
N LYS A 192 12.19 -17.96 -0.19
CA LYS A 192 13.09 -18.00 0.97
C LYS A 192 12.47 -17.34 2.19
N THR A 193 11.54 -16.41 1.99
CA THR A 193 10.89 -15.67 3.06
C THR A 193 9.49 -16.21 3.27
N ALA A 194 9.24 -16.84 4.43
CA ALA A 194 7.88 -17.19 4.82
C ALA A 194 7.06 -15.90 5.05
N PRO A 195 5.73 -15.91 4.82
CA PRO A 195 4.86 -14.82 5.27
C PRO A 195 4.87 -14.79 6.80
N GLY A 196 5.84 -14.08 7.37
CA GLY A 196 6.08 -13.94 8.80
C GLY A 196 5.72 -12.54 9.29
N CYS A 197 5.33 -12.45 10.57
CA CYS A 197 4.91 -11.21 11.23
C CYS A 197 5.95 -10.08 11.06
N PRO A 198 5.56 -8.83 10.80
CA PRO A 198 6.46 -7.78 10.30
C PRO A 198 7.47 -7.25 11.31
N PHE A 199 7.42 -7.69 12.56
CA PHE A 199 8.31 -7.24 13.63
C PHE A 199 8.67 -8.44 14.49
N ARG A 200 9.97 -8.72 14.59
CA ARG A 200 10.55 -9.55 15.65
C ARG A 200 11.68 -8.76 16.27
#